data_AF-X1BL91-F1
#
_entry.id   AF-X1BL91-F1
#
_cell.length_a   1.000
_cell.length_b   1.000
_cell.length_c   1.000
_cell.angle_alpha   90.00
_cell.angle_beta   90.00
_cell.angle_gamma   90.00
#
_symmetry.space_group_name_H-M   'P 1'
#
loop_
_entity.id
_entity.type
_entity.pdbx_description
1 polymer ?
#
loop_
_entity_poly.entity_id
_entity_poly.type
_entity_poly.pdbx_seq_one_letter_code
_entity_poly.pdbx_strand_id
1 'polypeptide(L)'
;MHFKKASIFFLLLISSGIFSSSIKLEDIKFEDIIPKNFVYHESKETIKKITEIINKKEKGAYLRFGDGDIYIATGKSDILQGGSKKLQYEMCEAFKINGPNVVKSLPLHCPRLSKDSKIMCIGMKRKTALIKFLLIYAKKLWGKKMTDVYSSWAVPFLAVYHSEKCIEFLKFLKKNNCYLLVGNE
;
A
#
# COMPACT_ATOMS: atom_id res chain seq x y z
N MET A 1 2.44 -12.35 -40.60
CA MET A 1 2.13 -12.17 -39.15
C MET A 1 3.42 -12.41 -38.37
N HIS A 2 4.18 -11.36 -38.09
CA HIS A 2 5.48 -11.44 -37.40
C HIS A 2 5.48 -10.44 -36.24
N PHE A 3 5.47 -10.94 -35.01
CA PHE A 3 5.72 -10.12 -33.83
C PHE A 3 7.24 -9.97 -33.66
N LYS A 4 7.77 -8.79 -33.97
CA LYS A 4 9.12 -8.37 -33.54
C LYS A 4 9.04 -7.93 -32.07
N LYS A 5 9.99 -8.44 -31.29
CA LYS A 5 10.22 -8.15 -29.86
C LYS A 5 10.01 -6.67 -29.51
N ALA A 6 9.12 -6.40 -28.55
CA ALA A 6 9.05 -5.12 -27.87
C ALA A 6 9.88 -5.20 -26.57
N SER A 7 11.01 -4.52 -26.57
CA SER A 7 11.76 -4.21 -25.35
C SER A 7 10.99 -3.14 -24.58
N ILE A 8 10.56 -3.46 -23.36
CA ILE A 8 9.91 -2.51 -22.45
C ILE A 8 10.99 -1.57 -21.91
N PHE A 9 11.04 -0.35 -22.45
CA PHE A 9 11.80 0.76 -21.89
C PHE A 9 10.98 1.40 -20.76
N PHE A 10 11.45 1.27 -19.52
CA PHE A 10 10.89 1.97 -18.36
C PHE A 10 11.40 3.42 -18.40
N LEU A 11 10.68 4.31 -19.09
CA LEU A 11 10.96 5.75 -19.06
C LEU A 11 10.33 6.35 -17.81
N LEU A 12 11.12 6.50 -16.75
CA LEU A 12 10.76 7.27 -15.56
C LEU A 12 10.82 8.76 -15.95
N LEU A 13 9.72 9.31 -16.46
CA LEU A 13 9.58 10.75 -16.71
C LEU A 13 9.51 11.48 -15.37
N ILE A 14 10.68 11.94 -14.94
CA ILE A 14 10.87 12.99 -13.93
C ILE A 14 10.60 14.32 -14.65
N SER A 15 9.33 14.72 -14.71
CA SER A 15 8.91 16.10 -14.97
C SER A 15 8.09 16.51 -13.76
N SER A 16 8.51 17.40 -12.88
CA SER A 16 8.99 18.77 -13.10
C SER A 16 10.11 19.15 -12.12
N GLY A 17 10.89 20.16 -12.50
CA GLY A 17 12.16 20.57 -11.89
C GLY A 17 12.15 20.85 -10.39
N ILE A 18 13.37 20.93 -9.86
CA ILE A 18 13.81 20.97 -8.45
C ILE A 18 14.13 19.57 -7.89
N PHE A 19 15.23 18.98 -8.35
CA PHE A 19 16.19 18.17 -7.57
C PHE A 19 17.37 17.86 -8.49
N SER A 20 18.35 18.78 -8.56
CA SER A 20 19.57 18.66 -9.37
C SER A 20 20.66 17.80 -8.72
N SER A 21 20.28 16.83 -7.90
CA SER A 21 21.18 15.80 -7.40
C SER A 21 20.51 14.45 -7.65
N SER A 22 21.06 13.70 -8.60
CA SER A 22 20.56 12.40 -9.06
C SER A 22 20.81 11.31 -8.01
N ILE A 23 20.23 11.45 -6.83
CA ILE A 23 20.27 10.40 -5.82
C ILE A 23 19.44 9.25 -6.36
N LYS A 24 20.08 8.12 -6.64
CA LYS A 24 19.38 6.90 -7.03
C LYS A 24 18.63 6.36 -5.81
N LEU A 25 17.39 5.92 -6.00
CA LEU A 25 16.60 5.32 -4.91
C LEU A 25 17.30 4.09 -4.32
N GLU A 26 18.14 3.41 -5.08
CA GLU A 26 18.96 2.29 -4.56
C GLU A 26 19.92 2.72 -3.45
N ASP A 27 20.42 3.96 -3.46
CA ASP A 27 21.46 4.44 -2.55
C ASP A 27 20.91 4.88 -1.17
N ILE A 28 19.61 5.22 -1.11
CA ILE A 28 18.96 5.69 0.12
C ILE A 28 18.73 4.49 1.06
N LYS A 29 19.24 4.52 2.30
CA LYS A 29 19.01 3.41 3.23
C LYS A 29 17.58 3.45 3.78
N PHE A 30 17.03 2.30 4.16
CA PHE A 30 15.66 2.23 4.71
C PHE A 30 15.54 3.04 6.00
N GLU A 31 16.60 3.02 6.80
CA GLU A 31 16.76 3.74 8.06
C GLU A 31 16.64 5.25 7.90
N ASP A 32 16.99 5.79 6.73
CA ASP A 32 16.86 7.22 6.42
C ASP A 32 15.41 7.59 6.05
N ILE A 33 14.64 6.61 5.57
CA ILE A 33 13.27 6.80 5.10
C ILE A 33 12.29 6.57 6.27
N ILE A 34 12.48 5.49 7.00
CA ILE A 34 11.54 4.94 7.97
C ILE A 34 11.77 5.57 9.36
N PRO A 35 10.71 6.05 10.07
CA PRO A 35 10.84 6.52 11.45
C PRO A 35 11.37 5.43 12.40
N LYS A 36 12.07 5.83 13.48
CA LYS A 36 12.64 4.88 14.45
C LYS A 36 11.62 3.92 15.07
N ASN A 37 10.39 4.37 15.24
CA ASN A 37 9.28 3.62 15.83
C ASN A 37 8.33 3.02 14.78
N PHE A 38 8.80 2.84 13.55
CA PHE A 38 8.00 2.23 12.51
C PHE A 38 7.80 0.74 12.75
N VAL A 39 6.57 0.29 12.56
CA VAL A 39 6.15 -1.10 12.64
C VAL A 39 5.37 -1.44 11.37
N TYR A 40 5.83 -2.47 10.68
CA TYR A 40 5.08 -3.10 9.59
C TYR A 40 4.31 -4.29 10.14
N HIS A 41 2.99 -4.25 10.02
CA HIS A 41 2.09 -5.31 10.48
C HIS A 41 1.75 -6.23 9.30
N GLU A 42 2.07 -7.51 9.46
CA GLU A 42 1.89 -8.53 8.42
C GLU A 42 0.42 -8.84 8.16
N SER A 43 0.15 -9.73 7.20
CA SER A 43 -1.22 -10.09 6.80
C SER A 43 -2.06 -10.56 7.98
N LYS A 44 -1.53 -11.48 8.81
CA LYS A 44 -2.26 -12.02 9.98
C LYS A 44 -2.50 -10.97 11.06
N GLU A 45 -1.53 -10.10 11.31
CA GLU A 45 -1.64 -9.01 12.29
C GLU A 45 -2.65 -7.96 11.82
N THR A 46 -2.66 -7.67 10.52
CA THR A 46 -3.63 -6.79 9.88
C THR A 46 -5.05 -7.32 10.03
N ILE A 47 -5.28 -8.60 9.72
CA ILE A 47 -6.60 -9.24 9.91
C ILE A 47 -7.01 -9.21 11.38
N LYS A 48 -6.10 -9.55 12.30
CA LYS A 48 -6.35 -9.50 13.73
C LYS A 48 -6.79 -8.10 14.19
N LYS A 49 -6.06 -7.04 13.81
CA LYS A 49 -6.41 -5.65 14.15
C LYS A 49 -7.79 -5.25 13.62
N ILE A 50 -8.12 -5.62 12.39
CA ILE A 50 -9.45 -5.34 11.80
C ILE A 50 -10.54 -6.08 12.60
N THR A 51 -10.34 -7.36 12.89
CA THR A 51 -11.28 -8.16 13.70
C THR A 51 -11.45 -7.58 15.10
N GLU A 52 -10.38 -7.12 15.76
CA GLU A 52 -10.46 -6.47 17.07
C GLU A 52 -11.30 -5.20 17.06
N ILE A 53 -11.12 -4.32 16.06
CA ILE A 53 -11.92 -3.09 15.92
C ILE A 53 -13.41 -3.43 15.76
N ILE A 54 -13.72 -4.40 14.90
CA ILE A 54 -15.11 -4.82 14.63
C ILE A 54 -15.74 -5.47 15.87
N ASN A 55 -15.01 -6.34 16.57
CA ASN A 55 -15.51 -6.99 17.80
C ASN A 55 -15.80 -5.99 18.91
N LYS A 56 -15.00 -4.92 19.02
CA LYS A 56 -15.26 -3.81 19.95
C LYS A 56 -16.41 -2.90 19.54
N LYS A 57 -17.01 -3.13 18.36
CA LYS A 57 -18.05 -2.29 17.75
C LYS A 57 -17.61 -0.83 17.60
N GLU A 58 -16.31 -0.61 17.42
CA GLU A 58 -15.76 0.73 17.24
C GLU A 58 -15.81 1.13 15.76
N LYS A 59 -16.00 2.42 15.50
CA LYS A 59 -15.87 2.96 14.14
C LYS A 59 -14.39 2.89 13.72
N GLY A 60 -14.16 2.45 12.49
CA GLY A 60 -12.83 2.33 11.92
C GLY A 60 -12.87 2.20 10.40
N ALA A 61 -11.69 2.28 9.78
CA ALA A 61 -11.53 2.13 8.34
C ALA A 61 -10.25 1.35 8.05
N TYR A 62 -10.31 0.45 7.06
CA TYR A 62 -9.14 -0.20 6.51
C TYR A 62 -8.86 0.34 5.10
N LEU A 63 -7.81 1.15 5.00
CA LEU A 63 -7.44 1.86 3.77
C LEU A 63 -6.25 1.14 3.12
N ARG A 64 -6.45 0.69 1.88
CA ARG A 64 -5.42 0.01 1.08
C ARG A 64 -4.89 0.96 0.02
N PHE A 65 -3.68 1.47 0.24
CA PHE A 65 -3.00 2.30 -0.74
C PHE A 65 -2.00 1.47 -1.52
N GLY A 66 -2.08 1.50 -2.84
CA GLY A 66 -1.11 0.97 -3.79
C GLY A 66 -0.17 2.03 -4.34
N ASP A 67 0.60 1.64 -5.34
CA ASP A 67 1.42 2.56 -6.13
C ASP A 67 0.57 3.53 -6.95
N GLY A 68 -0.51 3.05 -7.59
CA GLY A 68 -1.45 3.90 -8.34
C GLY A 68 -2.03 5.02 -7.47
N ASP A 69 -2.44 4.72 -6.24
CA ASP A 69 -2.97 5.72 -5.30
C ASP A 69 -1.94 6.81 -4.96
N ILE A 70 -0.67 6.43 -4.80
CA ILE A 70 0.41 7.40 -4.59
C ILE A 70 0.63 8.25 -5.84
N TYR A 71 0.61 7.66 -7.05
CA TYR A 71 0.72 8.41 -8.29
C TYR A 71 -0.40 9.46 -8.38
N ILE A 72 -1.64 9.05 -8.18
CA ILE A 72 -2.83 9.91 -8.18
C ILE A 72 -2.69 11.02 -7.13
N ALA A 73 -2.32 10.70 -5.89
CA ALA A 73 -2.13 11.67 -4.82
C ALA A 73 -1.05 12.72 -5.15
N THR A 74 -0.03 12.33 -5.93
CA THR A 74 1.04 13.24 -6.38
C THR A 74 0.70 14.01 -7.65
N GLY A 75 -0.54 13.90 -8.15
CA GLY A 75 -1.01 14.59 -9.35
C GLY A 75 -0.54 13.95 -10.66
N LYS A 76 -0.11 12.70 -10.61
CA LYS A 76 0.27 11.90 -11.78
C LYS A 76 -0.88 10.99 -12.18
N SER A 77 -0.95 10.65 -13.46
CA SER A 77 -1.90 9.64 -13.95
C SER A 77 -1.37 8.23 -13.65
N ASP A 78 -2.29 7.30 -13.40
CA ASP A 78 -2.03 5.87 -13.40
C ASP A 78 -2.45 5.26 -14.75
N ILE A 79 -2.07 4.00 -15.03
CA ILE A 79 -2.37 3.29 -16.29
C ILE A 79 -3.88 3.25 -16.56
N LEU A 80 -4.68 3.09 -15.50
CA LEU A 80 -6.13 2.93 -15.58
C LEU A 80 -6.90 4.20 -15.22
N GLN A 81 -6.24 5.21 -14.64
CA GLN A 81 -6.90 6.39 -14.09
C GLN A 81 -6.19 7.67 -14.52
N GLY A 82 -6.89 8.48 -15.32
CA GLY A 82 -6.41 9.80 -15.71
C GLY A 82 -6.27 10.73 -14.50
N GLY A 83 -5.20 11.54 -14.48
CA GLY A 83 -5.01 12.52 -13.43
C GLY A 83 -6.11 13.58 -13.43
N SER A 84 -6.79 13.74 -12.29
CA SER A 84 -7.76 14.82 -12.03
C SER A 84 -7.39 15.55 -10.75
N LYS A 85 -7.44 16.89 -10.76
CA LYS A 85 -7.18 17.70 -9.55
C LYS A 85 -8.14 17.36 -8.42
N LYS A 86 -9.40 17.05 -8.75
CA LYS A 86 -10.42 16.65 -7.78
C LYS A 86 -10.05 15.31 -7.12
N LEU A 87 -9.72 14.31 -7.94
CA LEU A 87 -9.31 12.99 -7.45
C LEU A 87 -8.00 13.05 -6.66
N GLN A 88 -7.03 13.84 -7.13
CA GLN A 88 -5.80 14.11 -6.39
C GLN A 88 -6.09 14.66 -5.00
N TYR A 89 -6.99 15.65 -4.90
CA TYR A 89 -7.38 16.24 -3.63
C TYR A 89 -8.03 15.21 -2.70
N GLU A 90 -9.02 14.46 -3.18
CA GLU A 90 -9.69 13.40 -2.41
C GLU A 90 -8.71 12.32 -1.94
N MET A 91 -7.76 11.91 -2.79
CA MET A 91 -6.74 10.94 -2.42
C MET A 91 -5.79 11.51 -1.36
N CYS A 92 -5.36 12.77 -1.49
CA CYS A 92 -4.54 13.43 -0.46
C CYS A 92 -5.27 13.46 0.90
N GLU A 93 -6.58 13.75 0.90
CA GLU A 93 -7.38 13.72 2.12
C GLU A 93 -7.49 12.30 2.69
N ALA A 94 -7.70 11.28 1.86
CA ALA A 94 -7.69 9.88 2.29
C ALA A 94 -6.37 9.47 2.96
N PHE A 95 -5.23 9.90 2.40
CA PHE A 95 -3.93 9.73 3.07
C PHE A 95 -3.87 10.50 4.40
N LYS A 96 -4.47 11.68 4.55
CA LYS A 96 -4.40 12.43 5.81
C LYS A 96 -5.33 11.93 6.91
N ILE A 97 -6.33 11.10 6.63
CA ILE A 97 -7.25 10.54 7.65
C ILE A 97 -6.44 9.79 8.71
N ASN A 98 -6.55 10.15 9.98
CA ASN A 98 -5.83 9.50 11.07
C ASN A 98 -6.78 9.23 12.25
N GLY A 99 -6.54 8.14 12.97
CA GLY A 99 -7.29 7.77 14.17
C GLY A 99 -6.86 6.41 14.70
N PRO A 100 -7.19 6.07 15.96
CA PRO A 100 -6.76 4.81 16.59
C PRO A 100 -7.26 3.54 15.87
N ASN A 101 -8.32 3.68 15.08
CA ASN A 101 -8.98 2.61 14.33
C ASN A 101 -8.91 2.81 12.81
N VAL A 102 -8.04 3.70 12.34
CA VAL A 102 -7.74 3.86 10.92
C VAL A 102 -6.53 2.99 10.60
N VAL A 103 -6.79 1.84 9.98
CA VAL A 103 -5.79 0.85 9.58
C VAL A 103 -5.33 1.18 8.17
N LYS A 104 -4.14 1.75 8.05
CA LYS A 104 -3.57 2.18 6.77
C LYS A 104 -2.53 1.20 6.27
N SER A 105 -2.60 0.84 5.00
CA SER A 105 -1.71 -0.18 4.44
C SER A 105 -1.01 0.27 3.17
N LEU A 106 0.16 -0.35 2.94
CA LEU A 106 0.99 -0.21 1.74
C LEU A 106 1.53 -1.58 1.32
N PRO A 107 1.77 -1.82 0.02
CA PRO A 107 2.33 -3.07 -0.48
C PRO A 107 3.86 -3.09 -0.26
N LEU A 108 4.30 -3.19 1.00
CA LEU A 108 5.72 -3.15 1.38
C LEU A 108 6.36 -4.55 1.47
N HIS A 109 5.84 -5.52 0.72
CA HIS A 109 6.29 -6.90 0.77
C HIS A 109 7.68 -7.08 0.15
N CYS A 110 8.72 -7.00 0.99
CA CYS A 110 10.08 -7.45 0.69
C CYS A 110 10.68 -8.21 1.86
N PRO A 111 11.74 -9.02 1.62
CA PRO A 111 12.37 -9.82 2.67
C PRO A 111 12.87 -9.02 3.88
N ARG A 112 13.11 -7.72 3.69
CA ARG A 112 13.60 -6.83 4.73
C ARG A 112 12.50 -6.33 5.67
N LEU A 113 11.28 -6.11 5.16
CA LEU A 113 10.17 -5.55 5.94
C LEU A 113 9.10 -6.58 6.28
N SER A 114 9.00 -7.67 5.49
CA SER A 114 7.92 -8.63 5.58
C SER A 114 8.43 -10.07 5.53
N LYS A 115 8.11 -10.87 6.55
CA LYS A 115 8.24 -12.32 6.59
C LYS A 115 7.29 -12.99 5.60
N ASP A 116 6.09 -12.44 5.38
CA ASP A 116 5.14 -12.95 4.38
C ASP A 116 5.77 -12.97 2.98
N SER A 117 6.68 -12.02 2.69
CA SER A 117 7.38 -11.97 1.40
C SER A 117 8.23 -13.22 1.06
N LYS A 118 8.58 -14.05 2.06
CA LYS A 118 9.33 -15.30 1.84
C LYS A 118 8.48 -16.37 1.17
N ILE A 119 7.19 -16.38 1.45
CA ILE A 119 6.23 -17.37 0.93
C ILE A 119 5.44 -16.86 -0.27
N MET A 120 5.48 -15.55 -0.54
CA MET A 120 4.93 -14.96 -1.76
C MET A 120 5.68 -15.44 -3.02
N CYS A 121 4.92 -15.73 -4.08
CA CYS A 121 5.44 -16.16 -5.38
C CYS A 121 6.44 -15.14 -5.96
N ILE A 122 7.40 -15.61 -6.76
CA ILE A 122 8.52 -14.78 -7.31
C ILE A 122 8.02 -13.53 -8.05
N GLY A 123 6.85 -13.58 -8.71
CA GLY A 123 6.24 -12.42 -9.38
C GLY A 123 5.58 -11.38 -8.46
N MET A 124 5.43 -11.67 -7.17
CA MET A 124 4.76 -10.79 -6.20
C MET A 124 5.76 -10.02 -5.31
N LYS A 125 7.06 -10.36 -5.42
CA LYS A 125 8.13 -9.64 -4.72
C LYS A 125 8.35 -8.29 -5.38
N ARG A 126 8.11 -7.21 -4.64
CA ARG A 126 8.37 -5.87 -5.17
C ARG A 126 9.87 -5.55 -5.11
N LYS A 127 10.36 -4.87 -6.15
CA LYS A 127 11.73 -4.35 -6.18
C LYS A 127 11.94 -3.39 -5.02
N THR A 128 13.12 -3.44 -4.40
CA THR A 128 13.48 -2.57 -3.28
C THR A 128 13.28 -1.08 -3.60
N ALA A 129 13.63 -0.64 -4.81
CA ALA A 129 13.43 0.74 -5.25
C ALA A 129 11.96 1.18 -5.21
N LEU A 130 11.03 0.30 -5.60
CA LEU A 130 9.60 0.60 -5.56
C LEU A 130 9.09 0.74 -4.12
N ILE A 131 9.57 -0.10 -3.19
CA ILE A 131 9.18 -0.01 -1.78
C ILE A 131 9.71 1.27 -1.15
N LYS A 132 10.96 1.65 -1.46
CA LYS A 132 11.52 2.93 -1.02
C LYS A 132 10.73 4.11 -1.59
N PHE A 133 10.35 4.05 -2.87
CA PHE A 133 9.45 5.02 -3.47
C PHE A 133 8.14 5.14 -2.70
N LEU A 134 7.44 4.01 -2.46
CA LEU A 134 6.18 3.99 -1.71
C LEU A 134 6.34 4.64 -0.33
N LEU A 135 7.38 4.27 0.42
CA LEU A 135 7.64 4.82 1.76
C LEU A 135 7.95 6.31 1.74
N ILE A 136 8.78 6.78 0.80
CA ILE A 136 9.15 8.20 0.70
C ILE A 136 7.92 9.05 0.41
N TYR A 137 7.09 8.65 -0.54
CA TYR A 137 5.91 9.42 -0.92
C TYR A 137 4.77 9.26 0.07
N ALA A 138 4.51 8.06 0.57
CA ALA A 138 3.51 7.86 1.62
C ALA A 138 3.86 8.64 2.88
N LYS A 139 5.13 8.71 3.29
CA LYS A 139 5.57 9.55 4.41
C LYS A 139 5.24 11.03 4.20
N LYS A 140 5.40 11.54 2.97
CA LYS A 140 5.03 12.93 2.63
C LYS A 140 3.51 13.15 2.72
N LEU A 141 2.72 12.17 2.28
CA LEU A 141 1.25 12.24 2.24
C LEU A 141 0.59 12.01 3.62
N TRP A 142 1.08 11.02 4.38
CA TRP A 142 0.61 10.69 5.74
C TRP A 142 1.10 11.66 6.82
N GLY A 143 2.17 12.40 6.54
CA GLY A 143 2.81 13.31 7.50
C GLY A 143 3.64 12.58 8.57
N LYS A 144 3.89 13.26 9.69
CA LYS A 144 4.81 12.79 10.75
C LYS A 144 4.32 11.53 11.52
N LYS A 145 3.13 10.99 11.21
CA LYS A 145 2.47 9.91 11.95
C LYS A 145 2.57 8.52 11.31
N MET A 146 3.41 8.32 10.30
CA MET A 146 3.64 7.00 9.70
C MET A 146 4.45 6.09 10.63
N THR A 147 3.83 5.62 11.71
CA THR A 147 4.42 4.68 12.67
C THR A 147 3.93 3.26 12.41
N ASP A 148 2.63 3.10 12.16
CA ASP A 148 2.01 1.80 11.95
C ASP A 148 1.57 1.68 10.49
N VAL A 149 2.15 0.71 9.78
CA VAL A 149 1.78 0.41 8.40
C VAL A 149 1.38 -1.04 8.30
N TYR A 150 0.19 -1.29 7.76
CA TYR A 150 -0.38 -2.62 7.64
C TYR A 150 -0.14 -3.20 6.25
N SER A 151 -0.34 -4.50 6.11
CA SER A 151 -0.22 -5.17 4.82
C SER A 151 -1.47 -4.94 3.97
N SER A 152 -1.29 -4.39 2.76
CA SER A 152 -2.39 -4.27 1.79
C SER A 152 -2.81 -5.61 1.18
N TRP A 153 -2.02 -6.66 1.42
CA TRP A 153 -2.23 -8.02 0.95
C TRP A 153 -2.88 -8.93 1.99
N ALA A 154 -3.32 -8.39 3.13
CA ALA A 154 -3.85 -9.20 4.23
C ALA A 154 -4.91 -10.24 3.80
N VAL A 155 -5.92 -9.82 3.04
CA VAL A 155 -6.98 -10.73 2.55
C VAL A 155 -6.51 -11.63 1.39
N PRO A 156 -5.88 -11.12 0.32
CA PRO A 156 -5.33 -11.99 -0.74
C PRO A 156 -4.36 -13.04 -0.23
N PHE A 157 -3.50 -12.69 0.73
CA PHE A 157 -2.56 -13.61 1.37
C PHE A 157 -3.30 -14.73 2.09
N LEU A 158 -4.32 -14.39 2.89
CA LEU A 158 -5.19 -15.38 3.52
C LEU A 158 -5.86 -16.26 2.47
N ALA A 159 -6.39 -15.71 1.38
CA ALA A 159 -7.07 -16.48 0.35
C ALA A 159 -6.17 -17.54 -0.29
N VAL A 160 -4.91 -17.21 -0.58
CA VAL A 160 -3.95 -18.11 -1.24
C VAL A 160 -3.34 -19.11 -0.28
N TYR A 161 -2.89 -18.67 0.90
CA TYR A 161 -2.07 -19.51 1.79
C TYR A 161 -2.83 -20.08 2.99
N HIS A 162 -4.00 -19.53 3.32
CA HIS A 162 -4.81 -19.89 4.49
C HIS A 162 -6.31 -19.80 4.18
N SER A 163 -6.76 -20.48 3.13
CA SER A 163 -8.10 -20.35 2.55
C SER A 163 -9.23 -20.52 3.56
N GLU A 164 -9.13 -21.48 4.48
CA GLU A 164 -10.09 -21.69 5.57
C GLU A 164 -10.26 -20.44 6.43
N LYS A 165 -9.15 -19.83 6.86
CA LYS A 165 -9.17 -18.58 7.65
C LYS A 165 -9.71 -17.40 6.85
N CYS A 166 -9.48 -17.37 5.53
CA CYS A 166 -10.08 -16.38 4.65
C CYS A 166 -11.61 -16.50 4.67
N ILE A 167 -12.13 -17.72 4.51
CA ILE A 167 -13.58 -18.00 4.54
C ILE A 167 -14.17 -17.61 5.89
N GLU A 168 -13.51 -17.96 7.00
CA GLU A 168 -13.92 -17.55 8.35
C GLU A 168 -13.97 -16.03 8.49
N PHE A 169 -12.94 -15.33 8.02
CA PHE A 169 -12.89 -13.87 8.07
C PHE A 169 -14.01 -13.23 7.23
N LEU A 170 -14.29 -13.74 6.03
CA LEU A 170 -15.38 -13.24 5.19
C LEU A 170 -16.76 -13.49 5.83
N LYS A 171 -16.97 -14.68 6.43
CA LYS A 171 -18.19 -14.98 7.21
C LYS A 171 -18.33 -14.04 8.40
N PHE A 172 -17.22 -13.73 9.08
CA PHE A 172 -17.16 -12.77 10.18
C PHE A 172 -17.57 -11.37 9.73
N LEU A 173 -17.04 -10.87 8.60
CA LEU A 173 -17.43 -9.56 8.05
C LEU A 173 -18.91 -9.51 7.72
N LYS A 174 -19.45 -10.56 7.08
CA LYS A 174 -20.88 -10.68 6.75
C LYS A 174 -21.75 -10.64 8.00
N LYS A 175 -21.39 -11.39 9.04
CA LYS A 175 -22.14 -11.46 10.31
C LYS A 175 -22.22 -10.09 11.02
N ASN A 176 -21.19 -9.26 10.87
CA ASN A 176 -21.11 -7.95 11.53
C ASN A 176 -21.57 -6.79 10.64
N ASN A 177 -22.23 -7.06 9.50
CA ASN A 177 -22.71 -6.05 8.56
C ASN A 177 -21.61 -5.05 8.13
N CYS A 178 -20.37 -5.53 7.98
CA CYS A 178 -19.28 -4.68 7.53
C CYS A 178 -19.44 -4.36 6.05
N TYR A 179 -19.37 -3.07 5.70
CA TYR A 179 -19.39 -2.62 4.31
C TYR A 179 -18.00 -2.80 3.69
N LEU A 180 -17.93 -3.59 2.62
CA LEU A 180 -16.77 -3.68 1.75
C LEU A 180 -16.97 -2.73 0.58
N LEU A 181 -16.38 -1.54 0.67
CA LEU A 181 -16.32 -0.61 -0.45
C LEU A 181 -15.16 -1.02 -1.35
N VAL A 182 -15.47 -1.47 -2.55
CA VAL A 182 -14.50 -1.70 -3.62
C VAL A 182 -14.62 -0.51 -4.55
N GLY A 183 -13.56 0.31 -4.62
CA GLY A 183 -13.51 1.40 -5.57
C GLY A 183 -13.51 0.84 -6.98
N ASN A 184 -14.61 1.02 -7.68
CA ASN A 184 -14.71 0.96 -9.12
C ASN A 184 -15.51 2.22 -9.47
N GLU A 185 -14.90 3.14 -10.22
CA GLU A 185 -15.67 4.25 -10.80
C GLU A 185 -16.76 3.70 -11.73
#